data_AF-A0A9C8LJV1-F1
#
_entry.id   AF-A0A9C8LJV1-F1
#
_cell.length_a   1.000
_cell.length_b   1.000
_cell.length_c   1.000
_cell.angle_alpha   90.00
_cell.angle_beta   90.00
_cell.angle_gamma   90.00
#
_symmetry.space_group_name_H-M   'P 1'
#
loop_
_entity.id
_entity.type
_entity.pdbx_description
1 polymer ?
#
loop_
_entity_poly.entity_id
_entity_poly.type
_entity_poly.pdbx_seq_one_letter_code
_entity_poly.pdbx_strand_id
1 'polypeptide(L)'
;MRIDENRVFDEIAIGDSAEIVRICTEDDFYVFASASGNHNPMHLAGHDGDGDGMPEAVAPAMWVGSLVSAVIGNILPGAGTLYRAQSLRFQGRAHAGDELVARVTVTDKHPPDGLVMATEVSRRSDGVTILTGEAEVQAPARKMRFDDLEIPGLLIEHHRHFDAIISRAEPLPPLPTAVIAPEEPKSLGGALLGARHTIIAPILIGDPAKIAAAAREIGASLDGIEIVEAADHHAAANIAVDLVTQGRA
;
A
#
# COMPACT_ATOMS: atom_id res chain seq x y z
N MET A 1 -4.28 -15.00 14.73
CA MET A 1 -3.33 -16.08 15.06
C MET A 1 -3.32 -16.22 16.57
N ARG A 2 -3.58 -17.41 17.11
CA ARG A 2 -3.47 -17.64 18.56
C ARG A 2 -1.98 -17.80 18.87
N ILE A 3 -1.39 -16.87 19.62
CA ILE A 3 0.01 -16.96 20.02
C ILE A 3 0.03 -17.89 21.23
N ASP A 4 0.49 -19.12 21.03
CA ASP A 4 0.64 -20.08 22.11
C ASP A 4 1.84 -19.73 23.00
N GLU A 5 1.95 -20.40 24.16
CA GLU A 5 3.09 -20.23 25.06
C GLU A 5 4.42 -20.49 24.34
N ASN A 6 5.42 -19.63 24.56
CA ASN A 6 6.75 -19.79 23.99
C ASN A 6 7.49 -21.04 24.53
N ARG A 7 8.63 -21.37 23.91
CA ARG A 7 9.54 -22.42 24.38
C ARG A 7 10.86 -21.81 24.82
N VAL A 8 11.32 -22.19 26.01
CA VAL A 8 12.65 -21.81 26.49
C VAL A 8 13.70 -22.74 25.89
N PHE A 9 14.98 -22.32 25.94
CA PHE A 9 16.09 -23.04 25.29
C PHE A 9 16.12 -24.55 25.59
N ASP A 10 15.89 -24.96 26.84
CA ASP A 10 15.98 -26.36 27.27
C ASP A 10 14.85 -27.25 26.73
N GLU A 11 13.74 -26.67 26.28
CA GLU A 11 12.59 -27.39 25.74
C GLU A 11 12.68 -27.62 24.22
N ILE A 12 13.67 -27.00 23.57
CA ILE A 12 13.82 -27.01 22.12
C ILE A 12 14.86 -28.06 21.75
N ALA A 13 14.52 -28.95 20.82
CA ALA A 13 15.44 -29.95 20.28
C ALA A 13 15.90 -29.58 18.87
N ILE A 14 17.10 -30.04 18.50
CA ILE A 14 17.52 -30.04 17.09
C ILE A 14 16.54 -30.90 16.31
N GLY A 15 16.06 -30.40 15.17
CA GLY A 15 15.01 -31.00 14.35
C GLY A 15 13.60 -30.50 14.65
N ASP A 16 13.39 -29.75 15.75
CA ASP A 16 12.11 -29.08 15.97
C ASP A 16 11.82 -28.10 14.83
N SER A 17 10.58 -28.10 14.35
CA SER A 17 10.15 -27.24 13.26
C SER A 17 8.78 -26.63 13.52
N ALA A 18 8.56 -25.48 12.90
CA ALA A 18 7.29 -24.76 12.92
C ALA A 18 7.06 -24.05 11.59
N GLU A 19 5.81 -23.80 11.26
CA GLU A 19 5.44 -23.10 10.03
C GLU A 19 4.18 -22.26 10.18
N ILE A 20 4.02 -21.31 9.27
CA ILE A 20 2.76 -20.63 8.99
C ILE A 20 2.43 -20.76 7.51
N VAL A 21 1.13 -20.73 7.21
CA VAL A 21 0.63 -20.57 5.85
C VAL A 21 -0.06 -19.21 5.78
N ARG A 22 0.33 -18.40 4.79
CA ARG A 22 -0.25 -17.07 4.57
C ARG A 22 -0.46 -16.83 3.08
N ILE A 23 -1.64 -16.33 2.72
CA ILE A 23 -1.93 -15.83 1.38
C ILE A 23 -1.28 -14.45 1.27
N CYS A 24 -0.46 -14.22 0.25
CA CYS A 24 0.03 -12.88 -0.04
C CYS A 24 -1.01 -12.10 -0.84
N THR A 25 -1.26 -10.85 -0.44
CA THR A 25 -2.28 -9.99 -1.07
C THR A 25 -1.63 -8.71 -1.56
N GLU A 26 -2.30 -8.01 -2.48
CA GLU A 26 -1.85 -6.69 -2.95
C GLU A 26 -1.72 -5.69 -1.79
N ASP A 27 -2.65 -5.77 -0.84
CA ASP A 27 -2.66 -4.98 0.39
C ASP A 27 -1.38 -5.14 1.19
N ASP A 28 -0.85 -6.37 1.29
CA ASP A 28 0.42 -6.62 1.94
C ASP A 28 1.59 -5.85 1.30
N PHE A 29 1.55 -5.65 -0.03
CA PHE A 29 2.61 -4.96 -0.77
C PHE A 29 2.55 -3.46 -0.51
N TYR A 30 1.35 -2.87 -0.47
CA TYR A 30 1.17 -1.46 -0.11
C TYR A 30 1.60 -1.19 1.34
N VAL A 31 1.22 -2.08 2.27
CA VAL A 31 1.64 -1.97 3.68
C VAL A 31 3.15 -2.08 3.79
N PHE A 32 3.76 -3.02 3.07
CA PHE A 32 5.21 -3.15 3.07
C PHE A 32 5.89 -1.91 2.49
N ALA A 33 5.38 -1.37 1.38
CA ALA A 33 5.92 -0.16 0.77
C ALA A 33 5.86 1.03 1.75
N SER A 34 4.72 1.22 2.44
CA SER A 34 4.56 2.25 3.46
C SER A 34 5.52 2.06 4.65
N ALA A 35 5.65 0.84 5.16
CA ALA A 35 6.49 0.54 6.32
C ALA A 35 8.00 0.58 6.00
N SER A 36 8.41 0.17 4.79
CA SER A 36 9.82 0.05 4.40
C SER A 36 10.36 1.25 3.62
N GLY A 37 9.48 2.09 3.06
CA GLY A 37 9.84 3.13 2.10
C GLY A 37 10.21 2.61 0.71
N ASN A 38 10.10 1.30 0.46
CA ASN A 38 10.37 0.71 -0.85
C ASN A 38 9.14 0.83 -1.76
N HIS A 39 9.09 1.92 -2.53
CA HIS A 39 8.04 2.20 -3.51
C HIS A 39 8.39 1.70 -4.92
N ASN A 40 9.19 0.63 -5.06
CA ASN A 40 9.52 0.10 -6.39
C ASN A 40 8.21 -0.28 -7.13
N PRO A 41 7.96 0.28 -8.34
CA PRO A 41 6.72 0.06 -9.08
C PRO A 41 6.40 -1.41 -9.37
N MET A 42 7.41 -2.29 -9.44
CA MET A 42 7.24 -3.74 -9.62
C MET A 42 6.36 -4.41 -8.56
N HIS A 43 6.13 -3.77 -7.43
CA HIS A 43 5.34 -4.29 -6.30
C HIS A 43 3.92 -3.69 -6.22
N LEU A 44 3.61 -2.67 -7.04
CA LEU A 44 2.35 -1.95 -6.95
C LEU A 44 1.31 -2.58 -7.89
N ALA A 45 0.23 -3.09 -7.32
CA ALA A 45 -0.87 -3.62 -8.12
C ALA A 45 -1.55 -2.49 -8.94
N GLY A 46 -1.93 -2.81 -10.18
CA GLY A 46 -2.57 -1.87 -11.11
C GLY A 46 -1.62 -1.09 -12.02
N HIS A 47 -0.30 -1.32 -11.96
CA HIS A 47 0.65 -0.83 -12.96
C HIS A 47 1.01 -1.97 -13.90
N ASP A 48 0.54 -1.89 -15.14
CA ASP A 48 0.89 -2.81 -16.21
C ASP A 48 2.24 -2.37 -16.78
N GLY A 49 3.33 -2.94 -16.25
CA GLY A 49 4.69 -2.51 -16.52
C GLY A 49 5.14 -2.78 -17.96
N ASP A 50 4.51 -3.74 -18.63
CA ASP A 50 4.83 -4.16 -19.99
C ASP A 50 3.68 -4.00 -21.01
N GLY A 51 2.46 -3.71 -20.54
CA GLY A 51 1.29 -3.43 -21.37
C GLY A 51 0.50 -4.68 -21.79
N ASP A 52 0.70 -5.83 -21.13
CA ASP A 52 0.10 -7.12 -21.51
C ASP A 52 -1.29 -7.36 -20.90
N GLY A 53 -1.71 -6.52 -19.96
CA GLY A 53 -3.01 -6.59 -19.27
C GLY A 53 -3.10 -7.62 -18.14
N MET A 54 -1.98 -8.19 -17.68
CA MET A 54 -1.94 -9.16 -16.57
C MET A 54 -1.50 -8.50 -15.25
N PRO A 55 -2.05 -8.92 -14.10
CA PRO A 55 -1.57 -8.48 -12.79
C PRO A 55 -0.17 -9.05 -12.51
N GLU A 56 0.86 -8.22 -12.67
CA GLU A 56 2.27 -8.63 -12.52
C GLU A 56 2.85 -8.40 -11.12
N ALA A 57 2.05 -7.91 -10.15
CA ALA A 57 2.60 -7.44 -8.88
C ALA A 57 3.37 -8.55 -8.15
N VAL A 58 4.70 -8.42 -8.16
CA VAL A 58 5.62 -9.35 -7.54
C VAL A 58 5.74 -8.98 -6.07
N ALA A 59 5.59 -9.94 -5.18
CA ALA A 59 5.79 -9.72 -3.75
C ALA A 59 7.21 -9.18 -3.49
N PRO A 60 7.37 -8.10 -2.71
CA PRO A 60 8.68 -7.65 -2.27
C PRO A 60 9.44 -8.81 -1.61
N ALA A 61 10.66 -9.07 -2.06
CA ALA A 61 11.45 -10.19 -1.56
C ALA A 61 11.61 -10.16 -0.03
N MET A 62 11.84 -8.96 0.52
CA MET A 62 11.94 -8.77 1.97
C MET A 62 10.60 -8.87 2.71
N TRP A 63 9.46 -8.62 2.04
CA TRP A 63 8.16 -8.94 2.62
C TRP A 63 8.02 -10.46 2.79
N VAL A 64 8.41 -11.26 1.78
CA VAL A 64 8.44 -12.72 1.89
C VAL A 64 9.38 -13.16 3.03
N GLY A 65 10.57 -12.56 3.12
CA GLY A 65 11.50 -12.81 4.21
C GLY A 65 10.94 -12.49 5.60
N SER A 66 10.07 -11.48 5.71
CA SER A 66 9.43 -11.12 6.98
C SER A 66 8.51 -12.21 7.54
N LEU A 67 7.99 -13.11 6.69
CA LEU A 67 7.15 -14.24 7.14
C LEU A 67 7.91 -15.19 8.05
N VAL A 68 9.23 -15.34 7.85
CA VAL A 68 10.11 -16.12 8.72
C VAL A 68 10.11 -15.55 10.15
N SER A 69 10.14 -14.22 10.27
CA SER A 69 10.08 -13.54 11.57
C SER A 69 8.77 -13.83 12.30
N ALA A 70 7.66 -13.95 11.56
CA ALA A 70 6.38 -14.31 12.16
C ALA A 70 6.37 -15.73 12.75
N VAL A 71 7.08 -16.69 12.14
CA VAL A 71 7.23 -18.04 12.71
C VAL A 71 8.10 -17.99 13.97
N ILE A 72 9.25 -17.32 13.88
CA ILE A 72 10.23 -17.28 14.97
C ILE A 72 9.70 -16.53 16.20
N GLY A 73 9.11 -15.35 15.97
CA GLY A 73 8.63 -14.47 17.04
C GLY A 73 7.37 -14.96 17.72
N ASN A 74 6.57 -15.83 17.08
CA ASN A 74 5.26 -16.24 17.60
C ASN A 74 5.11 -17.73 17.88
N ILE A 75 5.92 -18.61 17.28
CA ILE A 75 5.71 -20.06 17.34
C ILE A 75 6.94 -20.80 17.88
N LEU A 76 8.10 -20.64 17.23
CA LEU A 76 9.31 -21.38 17.60
C LEU A 76 10.56 -20.50 17.44
N PRO A 77 11.21 -20.06 18.53
CA PRO A 77 10.85 -20.31 19.94
C PRO A 77 9.58 -19.59 20.42
N GLY A 78 9.15 -18.54 19.73
CA GLY A 78 7.99 -17.73 20.09
C GLY A 78 8.35 -16.48 20.89
N ALA A 79 7.38 -15.96 21.65
CA ALA A 79 7.48 -14.65 22.28
C ALA A 79 8.74 -14.49 23.15
N GLY A 80 9.41 -13.33 23.05
CA GLY A 80 10.64 -13.04 23.77
C GLY A 80 11.92 -13.54 23.08
N THR A 81 11.82 -14.17 21.91
CA THR A 81 12.97 -14.49 21.07
C THR A 81 13.63 -13.21 20.55
N LEU A 82 14.97 -13.16 20.55
CA LEU A 82 15.73 -12.05 19.97
C LEU A 82 16.49 -12.50 18.74
N TYR A 83 16.31 -11.78 17.62
CA TYR A 83 17.09 -12.01 16.41
C TYR A 83 18.52 -11.50 16.57
N ARG A 84 19.50 -12.32 16.17
CA ARG A 84 20.92 -11.93 16.12
C ARG A 84 21.41 -11.76 14.69
N ALA A 85 21.10 -12.73 13.83
CA ALA A 85 21.45 -12.69 12.42
C ALA A 85 20.40 -13.40 11.57
N GLN A 86 20.32 -13.00 10.31
CA GLN A 86 19.52 -13.66 9.29
C GLN A 86 20.26 -13.56 7.95
N SER A 87 20.48 -14.70 7.32
CA SER A 87 20.90 -14.77 5.91
C SER A 87 19.74 -15.26 5.06
N LEU A 88 19.57 -14.70 3.86
CA LEU A 88 18.49 -15.03 2.94
C LEU A 88 19.03 -15.19 1.51
N ARG A 89 18.52 -16.19 0.80
CA ARG A 89 18.74 -16.44 -0.62
C ARG A 89 17.39 -16.55 -1.31
N PHE A 90 17.09 -15.58 -2.16
CA PHE A 90 15.85 -15.53 -2.94
C PHE A 90 16.02 -16.36 -4.22
N GLN A 91 15.33 -17.49 -4.29
CA GLN A 91 15.44 -18.46 -5.40
C GLN A 91 14.27 -18.35 -6.38
N GLY A 92 13.12 -17.90 -5.91
CA GLY A 92 11.90 -17.72 -6.70
C GLY A 92 11.27 -16.34 -6.53
N ARG A 93 10.03 -16.22 -7.05
CA ARG A 93 9.17 -15.04 -6.91
C ARG A 93 7.78 -15.48 -6.50
N ALA A 94 7.13 -14.69 -5.65
CA ALA A 94 5.74 -14.85 -5.27
C ALA A 94 4.91 -13.72 -5.86
N HIS A 95 3.64 -13.97 -6.16
CA HIS A 95 2.69 -13.00 -6.70
C HIS A 95 1.45 -12.96 -5.84
N ALA A 96 0.74 -11.84 -5.82
CA ALA A 96 -0.53 -11.72 -5.10
C ALA A 96 -1.48 -12.90 -5.44
N GLY A 97 -2.07 -13.49 -4.41
CA GLY A 97 -2.87 -14.71 -4.49
C GLY A 97 -2.10 -16.00 -4.19
N ASP A 98 -0.77 -15.98 -4.19
CA ASP A 98 0.03 -17.16 -3.80
C ASP A 98 -0.18 -17.50 -2.31
N GLU A 99 -0.38 -18.79 -2.02
CA GLU A 99 -0.26 -19.32 -0.66
C GLU A 99 1.22 -19.65 -0.37
N LEU A 100 1.82 -18.94 0.57
CA LEU A 100 3.21 -19.15 0.99
C LEU A 100 3.27 -19.89 2.31
N VAL A 101 4.14 -20.91 2.37
CA VAL A 101 4.47 -21.67 3.57
C VAL A 101 5.83 -21.21 4.05
N ALA A 102 5.88 -20.49 5.17
CA ALA A 102 7.14 -20.11 5.82
C ALA A 102 7.43 -21.10 6.94
N ARG A 103 8.58 -21.75 6.89
CA ARG A 103 9.01 -22.79 7.83
C ARG A 103 10.37 -22.47 8.41
N VAL A 104 10.55 -22.82 9.68
CA VAL A 104 11.85 -22.85 10.34
C VAL A 104 12.11 -24.21 10.97
N THR A 105 13.36 -24.64 10.97
CA THR A 105 13.81 -25.90 11.57
C THR A 105 15.08 -25.66 12.36
N VAL A 106 15.12 -26.06 13.63
CA VAL A 106 16.31 -25.93 14.48
C VAL A 106 17.40 -26.88 13.97
N THR A 107 18.54 -26.33 13.58
CA THR A 107 19.68 -27.08 13.05
C THR A 107 20.81 -27.20 14.07
N ASP A 108 20.96 -26.22 14.96
CA ASP A 108 22.01 -26.24 15.99
C ASP A 108 21.60 -25.49 17.27
N LYS A 109 22.28 -25.82 18.37
CA LYS A 109 22.10 -25.19 19.70
C LYS A 109 23.45 -24.78 20.28
N HIS A 110 23.56 -23.49 20.62
CA HIS A 110 24.73 -22.88 21.25
C HIS A 110 24.39 -22.42 22.67
N PRO A 111 24.79 -23.16 23.72
CA PRO A 111 24.56 -22.72 25.09
C PRO A 111 25.15 -21.33 25.38
N PRO A 112 24.49 -20.51 26.23
CA PRO A 112 23.36 -20.91 27.08
C PRO A 112 21.98 -20.81 26.41
N ASP A 113 21.84 -20.08 25.31
CA ASP A 113 20.52 -19.70 24.78
C ASP A 113 20.45 -19.47 23.26
N GLY A 114 21.54 -19.72 22.52
CA GLY A 114 21.60 -19.50 21.07
C GLY A 114 21.05 -20.66 20.27
N LEU A 115 20.24 -20.36 19.24
CA LEU A 115 19.73 -21.34 18.28
C LEU A 115 20.13 -20.92 16.87
N VAL A 116 20.49 -21.91 16.06
CA VAL A 116 20.62 -21.77 14.60
C VAL A 116 19.45 -22.50 13.96
N MET A 117 18.77 -21.85 13.01
CA MET A 117 17.59 -22.38 12.38
C MET A 117 17.68 -22.24 10.86
N ALA A 118 17.48 -23.33 10.13
CA ALA A 118 17.24 -23.27 8.70
C ALA A 118 15.86 -22.62 8.46
N THR A 119 15.80 -21.69 7.50
CA THR A 119 14.58 -20.96 7.16
C THR A 119 14.22 -21.20 5.70
N GLU A 120 12.96 -21.49 5.42
CA GLU A 120 12.48 -21.72 4.06
C GLU A 120 11.11 -21.06 3.87
N VAL A 121 10.89 -20.47 2.70
CA VAL A 121 9.55 -20.10 2.24
C VAL A 121 9.31 -20.73 0.88
N SER A 122 8.22 -21.49 0.76
CA SER A 122 7.82 -22.14 -0.49
C SER A 122 6.38 -21.81 -0.85
N ARG A 123 6.06 -21.87 -2.15
CA ARG A 123 4.69 -21.73 -2.63
C ARG A 123 3.97 -23.07 -2.49
N ARG A 124 2.78 -23.06 -1.90
CA ARG A 124 2.05 -24.29 -1.58
C ARG A 124 1.50 -25.02 -2.79
N SER A 125 1.12 -24.30 -3.84
CA SER A 125 0.44 -24.86 -5.02
C SER A 125 1.34 -25.77 -5.86
N ASP A 126 2.62 -25.42 -5.99
CA ASP A 126 3.60 -26.11 -6.84
C ASP A 126 4.84 -26.59 -6.07
N GLY A 127 4.98 -26.23 -4.79
CA GLY A 127 6.13 -26.58 -3.95
C GLY A 127 7.40 -25.81 -4.29
N VAL A 128 7.34 -24.79 -5.15
CA VAL A 128 8.52 -24.02 -5.57
C VAL A 128 9.08 -23.26 -4.37
N THR A 129 10.37 -23.46 -4.08
CA THR A 129 11.07 -22.70 -3.06
C THR A 129 11.29 -21.26 -3.51
N ILE A 130 10.74 -20.31 -2.75
CA ILE A 130 10.85 -18.87 -3.00
C ILE A 130 12.10 -18.32 -2.32
N LEU A 131 12.37 -18.76 -1.09
CA LEU A 131 13.46 -18.30 -0.26
C LEU A 131 14.00 -19.43 0.59
N THR A 132 15.33 -19.46 0.76
CA THR A 132 16.02 -20.24 1.79
C THR A 132 16.93 -19.33 2.60
N GLY A 133 17.35 -19.77 3.78
CA GLY A 133 18.20 -18.99 4.64
C GLY A 133 18.54 -19.67 5.94
N GLU A 134 19.21 -18.93 6.80
CA GLU A 134 19.56 -19.34 8.15
C GLU A 134 19.34 -18.16 9.10
N ALA A 135 18.68 -18.42 10.23
CA ALA A 135 18.49 -17.47 11.31
C ALA A 135 19.31 -17.89 12.52
N GLU A 136 19.98 -16.92 13.14
CA GLU A 136 20.57 -17.06 14.46
C GLU A 136 19.74 -16.24 15.45
N VAL A 137 19.22 -16.92 16.47
CA VAL A 137 18.34 -16.30 17.45
C VAL A 137 18.75 -16.67 18.86
N GLN A 138 18.36 -15.83 19.81
CA GLN A 138 18.43 -16.12 21.23
C GLN A 138 17.05 -16.55 21.72
N ALA A 139 16.97 -17.76 22.27
CA ALA A 139 15.75 -18.30 22.84
C ALA A 139 15.30 -17.49 24.08
N PRO A 140 13.99 -17.43 24.36
CA PRO A 140 13.46 -16.77 25.54
C PRO A 140 14.04 -17.34 26.85
N ALA A 141 14.40 -16.46 27.79
CA ALA A 141 14.91 -16.86 29.10
C ALA A 141 13.82 -17.38 30.06
N ARG A 142 12.54 -17.11 29.76
CA ARG A 142 11.40 -17.50 30.60
C ARG A 142 10.18 -17.80 29.76
N LYS A 143 9.27 -18.59 30.34
CA LYS A 143 7.95 -18.83 29.79
C LYS A 143 7.13 -17.55 29.72
N MET A 144 6.48 -17.34 28.58
CA MET A 144 5.62 -16.21 28.29
C MET A 144 4.43 -16.69 27.47
N ARG A 145 3.23 -16.24 27.84
CA ARG A 145 2.00 -16.41 27.07
C ARG A 145 1.46 -15.03 26.72
N PHE A 146 1.14 -14.81 25.46
CA PHE A 146 0.62 -13.55 24.95
C PHE A 146 -0.71 -13.80 24.23
N ASP A 147 -1.79 -13.87 25.01
CA ASP A 147 -3.13 -14.09 24.44
C ASP A 147 -3.80 -12.77 23.98
N ASP A 148 -3.23 -11.60 24.29
CA ASP A 148 -4.03 -10.36 24.42
C ASP A 148 -3.40 -9.10 23.79
N LEU A 149 -2.67 -9.24 22.68
CA LEU A 149 -2.20 -8.08 21.91
C LEU A 149 -3.31 -7.62 20.94
N GLU A 150 -4.09 -6.64 21.36
CA GLU A 150 -4.94 -5.87 20.44
C GLU A 150 -4.05 -5.01 19.53
N ILE A 151 -3.62 -5.58 18.41
CA ILE A 151 -3.01 -4.80 17.33
C ILE A 151 -4.16 -4.09 16.61
N PRO A 152 -4.16 -2.74 16.56
CA PRO A 152 -5.18 -2.01 15.82
C PRO A 152 -5.25 -2.51 14.37
N GLY A 153 -6.47 -2.69 13.86
CA GLY A 153 -6.65 -3.00 12.45
C GLY A 153 -6.08 -1.88 11.58
N LEU A 154 -5.38 -2.25 10.50
CA LEU A 154 -4.93 -1.30 9.49
C LEU A 154 -5.98 -1.26 8.37
N LEU A 155 -6.54 -0.08 8.12
CA LEU A 155 -7.45 0.14 6.99
C LEU A 155 -6.66 0.70 5.81
N ILE A 156 -6.73 0.02 4.67
CA ILE A 156 -6.20 0.53 3.41
C ILE A 156 -7.38 1.11 2.64
N GLU A 157 -7.40 2.43 2.48
CA GLU A 157 -8.43 3.10 1.68
C GLU A 157 -8.07 3.02 0.20
N HIS A 158 -8.84 2.22 -0.52
CA HIS A 158 -8.80 2.14 -1.98
C HIS A 158 -9.92 3.00 -2.55
N HIS A 159 -9.61 4.01 -3.35
CA HIS A 159 -10.62 4.77 -4.09
C HIS A 159 -11.11 4.05 -5.37
N ARG A 160 -11.07 2.71 -5.42
CA ARG A 160 -11.37 1.87 -6.60
C ARG A 160 -12.67 2.22 -7.33
N HIS A 161 -13.75 2.51 -6.61
CA HIS A 161 -15.03 2.89 -7.23
C HIS A 161 -14.99 4.27 -7.87
N PHE A 162 -14.28 5.21 -7.26
CA PHE A 162 -14.09 6.55 -7.79
C PHE A 162 -13.18 6.47 -9.02
N ASP A 163 -12.03 5.79 -8.91
CA ASP A 163 -11.07 5.62 -10.00
C ASP A 163 -11.73 4.97 -11.22
N ALA A 164 -12.54 3.92 -11.04
CA ALA A 164 -13.26 3.28 -12.13
C ALA A 164 -14.28 4.20 -12.82
N ILE A 165 -14.90 5.14 -12.10
CA ILE A 165 -15.80 6.14 -12.68
C ILE A 165 -14.98 7.18 -13.46
N ILE A 166 -13.84 7.63 -12.91
CA ILE A 166 -12.95 8.58 -13.56
C ILE A 166 -12.38 8.00 -14.86
N SER A 167 -11.85 6.77 -14.85
CA SER A 167 -11.32 6.11 -16.05
C SER A 167 -12.38 5.91 -17.14
N ARG A 168 -13.66 5.77 -16.77
CA ARG A 168 -14.77 5.70 -17.74
C ARG A 168 -15.16 7.07 -18.31
N ALA A 169 -14.89 8.15 -17.56
CA ALA A 169 -15.18 9.52 -17.97
C ALA A 169 -14.06 10.13 -18.84
N GLU A 170 -12.79 9.84 -18.55
CA GLU A 170 -11.61 10.35 -19.26
C GLU A 170 -11.65 10.31 -20.80
N PRO A 171 -12.16 9.24 -21.46
CA PRO A 171 -12.23 9.19 -22.93
C PRO A 171 -13.42 9.97 -23.53
N LEU A 172 -14.34 10.49 -22.71
CA LEU A 172 -15.48 11.28 -23.18
C LEU A 172 -15.07 12.74 -23.39
N PRO A 173 -15.79 13.50 -24.24
CA PRO A 173 -15.56 14.93 -24.34
C PRO A 173 -15.84 15.62 -22.99
N PRO A 174 -15.00 16.57 -22.56
CA PRO A 174 -15.19 17.25 -21.28
C PRO A 174 -16.48 18.09 -21.32
N LEU A 175 -17.24 18.06 -20.23
CA LEU A 175 -18.47 18.84 -20.11
C LEU A 175 -18.12 20.31 -19.83
N PRO A 176 -18.54 21.27 -20.68
CA PRO A 176 -18.48 22.69 -20.32
C PRO A 176 -19.14 22.88 -18.95
N THR A 177 -18.46 23.54 -18.01
CA THR A 177 -18.95 23.65 -16.63
C THR A 177 -18.61 25.02 -16.06
N ALA A 178 -19.63 25.77 -15.65
CA ALA A 178 -19.47 27.01 -14.91
C ALA A 178 -19.06 26.72 -13.46
N VAL A 179 -17.91 27.25 -13.03
CA VAL A 179 -17.39 27.12 -11.66
C VAL A 179 -17.47 28.47 -10.98
N ILE A 180 -18.37 28.58 -10.00
CA ILE A 180 -18.70 29.84 -9.34
C ILE A 180 -17.75 30.09 -8.17
N ALA A 181 -17.14 31.28 -8.17
CA ALA A 181 -16.23 31.80 -7.16
C ALA A 181 -15.16 30.79 -6.64
N PRO A 182 -14.36 30.13 -7.50
CA PRO A 182 -13.28 29.24 -7.08
C PRO A 182 -12.05 30.05 -6.60
N GLU A 183 -12.27 30.89 -5.60
CA GLU A 183 -11.32 31.89 -5.09
C GLU A 183 -10.42 31.35 -3.97
N GLU A 184 -10.60 30.08 -3.58
CA GLU A 184 -9.80 29.40 -2.56
C GLU A 184 -9.08 28.16 -3.12
N PRO A 185 -7.88 27.81 -2.60
CA PRO A 185 -7.08 26.66 -3.04
C PRO A 185 -7.87 25.35 -3.23
N LYS A 186 -8.74 25.01 -2.27
CA LYS A 186 -9.52 23.76 -2.32
C LYS A 186 -10.58 23.79 -3.41
N SER A 187 -11.32 24.89 -3.53
CA SER A 187 -12.36 25.06 -4.55
C SER A 187 -11.78 25.04 -5.96
N LEU A 188 -10.69 25.77 -6.18
CA LEU A 188 -10.01 25.80 -7.47
C LEU A 188 -9.34 24.46 -7.79
N GLY A 189 -8.68 23.85 -6.81
CA GLY A 189 -8.01 22.56 -6.97
C GLY A 189 -8.95 21.46 -7.45
N GLY A 190 -10.19 21.43 -6.95
CA GLY A 190 -11.21 20.49 -7.40
C GLY A 190 -11.60 20.68 -8.88
N ALA A 191 -11.85 21.93 -9.29
CA ALA A 191 -12.18 22.23 -10.69
C ALA A 191 -11.04 21.89 -11.66
N LEU A 192 -9.81 22.25 -11.29
CA LEU A 192 -8.62 21.95 -12.10
C LEU A 192 -8.32 20.46 -12.15
N LEU A 193 -8.58 19.71 -11.07
CA LEU A 193 -8.47 18.25 -11.08
C LEU A 193 -9.47 17.64 -12.06
N GLY A 194 -10.73 18.08 -12.03
CA GLY A 194 -11.74 17.64 -13.00
C GLY A 194 -11.35 17.92 -14.45
N ALA A 195 -10.73 19.07 -14.71
CA ALA A 195 -10.22 19.42 -16.04
C ALA A 195 -9.08 18.52 -16.51
N ARG A 196 -8.14 18.15 -15.63
CA ARG A 196 -7.02 17.26 -15.96
C ARG A 196 -7.46 15.85 -16.34
N HIS A 197 -8.59 15.40 -15.81
CA HIS A 197 -9.17 14.08 -16.11
C HIS A 197 -10.26 14.15 -17.19
N THR A 198 -10.32 15.22 -17.99
CA THR A 198 -11.31 15.39 -19.08
C THR A 198 -12.77 15.32 -18.61
N ILE A 199 -13.04 15.56 -17.31
CA ILE A 199 -14.40 15.47 -16.75
C ILE A 199 -15.16 16.75 -17.10
N ILE A 200 -14.52 17.89 -16.90
CA ILE A 200 -15.09 19.22 -17.16
C ILE A 200 -14.15 20.09 -17.99
N ALA A 201 -14.72 20.99 -18.78
CA ALA A 201 -14.04 22.13 -19.35
C ALA A 201 -14.48 23.36 -18.54
N PRO A 202 -13.71 23.76 -17.51
CA PRO A 202 -14.19 24.75 -16.55
C PRO A 202 -14.18 26.16 -17.15
N ILE A 203 -15.24 26.91 -16.86
CA ILE A 203 -15.32 28.36 -17.02
C ILE A 203 -15.35 28.94 -15.60
N LEU A 204 -14.26 29.58 -15.18
CA LEU A 204 -14.12 30.10 -13.81
C LEU A 204 -14.77 31.48 -13.72
N ILE A 205 -15.68 31.68 -12.76
CA ILE A 205 -16.46 32.93 -12.65
C ILE A 205 -16.24 33.51 -11.25
N GLY A 206 -15.61 34.68 -11.13
CA GLY A 206 -15.28 35.26 -9.83
C GLY A 206 -14.26 36.39 -9.91
N ASP A 207 -13.62 36.70 -8.80
CA ASP A 207 -12.52 37.68 -8.74
C ASP A 207 -11.25 37.08 -9.38
N PRO A 208 -10.77 37.62 -10.52
CA PRO A 208 -9.60 37.07 -11.22
C PRO A 208 -8.32 37.13 -10.37
N ALA A 209 -8.17 38.14 -9.50
CA ALA A 209 -6.98 38.29 -8.68
C ALA A 209 -6.92 37.22 -7.58
N LYS A 210 -8.07 36.91 -6.97
CA LYS A 210 -8.17 35.83 -5.97
C LYS A 210 -8.02 34.45 -6.60
N ILE A 211 -8.65 34.19 -7.76
CA ILE A 211 -8.45 32.94 -8.51
C ILE A 211 -6.98 32.74 -8.84
N ALA A 212 -6.29 33.78 -9.33
CA ALA A 212 -4.86 33.71 -9.62
C ALA A 212 -4.01 33.52 -8.35
N ALA A 213 -4.43 34.07 -7.20
CA ALA A 213 -3.76 33.84 -5.92
C ALA A 213 -3.90 32.39 -5.46
N ALA A 214 -5.11 31.83 -5.51
CA ALA A 214 -5.37 30.43 -5.21
C ALA A 214 -4.57 29.49 -6.12
N ALA A 215 -4.48 29.80 -7.42
CA ALA A 215 -3.70 29.02 -8.38
C ALA A 215 -2.20 29.02 -8.04
N ARG A 216 -1.63 30.19 -7.68
CA ARG A 216 -0.23 30.30 -7.24
C ARG A 216 0.05 29.51 -5.97
N GLU A 217 -0.88 29.53 -5.01
CA GLU A 217 -0.73 28.80 -3.75
C GLU A 217 -0.63 27.28 -3.95
N ILE A 218 -1.40 26.74 -4.90
CA ILE A 218 -1.37 25.31 -5.24
C ILE A 218 -0.41 24.95 -6.38
N GLY A 219 0.36 25.92 -6.89
CA GLY A 219 1.30 25.71 -7.99
C GLY A 219 0.66 25.30 -9.32
N ALA A 220 -0.59 25.70 -9.58
CA ALA A 220 -1.33 25.33 -10.79
C ALA A 220 -1.30 26.42 -11.87
N SER A 221 -1.29 26.01 -13.14
CA SER A 221 -1.50 26.91 -14.28
C SER A 221 -2.99 27.09 -14.58
N LEU A 222 -3.34 28.29 -15.05
CA LEU A 222 -4.67 28.65 -15.56
C LEU A 222 -4.68 28.79 -17.10
N ASP A 223 -3.61 28.37 -17.78
CA ASP A 223 -3.48 28.52 -19.24
C ASP A 223 -4.60 27.76 -19.97
N GLY A 224 -5.25 28.44 -20.92
CA GLY A 224 -6.34 27.85 -21.70
C GLY A 224 -7.69 27.74 -20.97
N ILE A 225 -7.79 28.24 -19.73
CA ILE A 225 -9.04 28.26 -18.96
C ILE A 225 -9.70 29.63 -19.07
N GLU A 226 -10.99 29.66 -19.43
CA GLU A 226 -11.76 30.91 -19.47
C GLU A 226 -12.03 31.41 -18.04
N ILE A 227 -11.76 32.71 -17.81
CA ILE A 227 -12.05 33.38 -16.54
C ILE A 227 -12.98 34.57 -16.83
N VAL A 228 -14.15 34.56 -16.20
CA VAL A 228 -15.14 35.64 -16.29
C VAL A 228 -15.15 36.41 -14.98
N GLU A 229 -14.81 37.69 -15.04
CA GLU A 229 -14.80 38.56 -13.87
C GLU A 229 -16.22 38.79 -13.34
N ALA A 230 -16.39 38.67 -12.03
CA ALA A 230 -17.62 38.99 -11.33
C ALA A 230 -17.34 39.88 -10.11
N ALA A 231 -18.19 40.89 -9.90
CA ALA A 231 -18.00 41.87 -8.83
C ALA A 231 -18.18 41.29 -7.42
N ASP A 232 -19.02 40.27 -7.28
CA ASP A 232 -19.26 39.52 -6.06
C ASP A 232 -19.81 38.12 -6.37
N HIS A 233 -20.01 37.30 -5.34
CA HIS A 233 -20.49 35.91 -5.49
C HIS A 233 -21.92 35.82 -6.02
N HIS A 234 -22.78 36.81 -5.77
CA HIS A 234 -24.13 36.85 -6.33
C HIS A 234 -24.10 37.14 -7.82
N ALA A 235 -23.27 38.09 -8.26
CA ALA A 235 -23.03 38.38 -9.66
C ALA A 235 -22.44 37.15 -10.39
N ALA A 236 -21.48 36.46 -9.75
CA ALA A 236 -20.90 35.25 -10.30
C ALA A 236 -21.94 34.14 -10.53
N ALA A 237 -22.86 33.95 -9.57
CA ALA A 237 -23.95 33.00 -9.71
C ALA A 237 -24.92 33.37 -10.85
N ASN A 238 -25.26 34.66 -11.02
CA ASN A 238 -26.11 35.11 -12.13
C ASN A 238 -25.45 34.86 -13.49
N ILE A 239 -24.16 35.20 -13.62
CA ILE A 239 -23.38 34.93 -14.84
C ILE A 239 -23.37 33.43 -15.15
N ALA A 240 -23.21 32.57 -14.15
CA ALA A 240 -23.23 31.12 -14.34
C ALA A 240 -24.59 30.63 -14.88
N VAL A 241 -25.70 31.13 -14.32
CA VAL A 241 -27.06 30.81 -14.80
C VAL A 241 -27.25 31.26 -16.26
N ASP A 242 -26.76 32.44 -16.61
CA ASP A 242 -26.83 32.95 -17.98
C ASP A 242 -26.04 32.06 -18.95
N LEU A 243 -24.83 31.62 -18.58
CA LEU A 243 -24.01 30.71 -19.39
C LEU A 243 -24.69 29.37 -19.65
N VAL A 244 -25.30 28.77 -18.62
CA VAL A 244 -26.05 27.52 -18.74
C VAL A 244 -27.29 27.70 -19.61
N THR A 245 -28.04 28.79 -19.41
CA THR A 245 -29.24 29.10 -20.21
C THR A 245 -28.91 29.30 -21.69
N GLN A 246 -27.71 29.79 -21.99
CA GLN A 246 -27.20 29.99 -23.35
C GLN A 246 -26.57 28.72 -23.96
N GLY A 247 -26.46 27.62 -23.20
CA GLY A 247 -25.80 26.39 -23.64
C GLY A 247 -24.28 26.51 -23.79
N ARG A 248 -23.66 27.50 -23.13
CA ARG A 248 -22.19 27.68 -23.07
C ARG A 248 -21.54 26.88 -21.93
N ALA A 249 -22.34 26.51 -20.93
CA ALA A 249 -21.98 25.74 -19.75
C ALA A 249 -23.09 24.73 -19.42
#